data_AF-A0A2V5T4J0-F1
#
_entry.id   AF-A0A2V5T4J0-F1
#
_cell.length_a   1.000
_cell.length_b   1.000
_cell.length_c   1.000
_cell.angle_alpha   90.00
_cell.angle_beta   90.00
_cell.angle_gamma   90.00
#
_symmetry.space_group_name_H-M   'P 1'
#
loop_
_entity.id
_entity.type
_entity.pdbx_description
1 polymer ?
#
loop_
_entity_poly.entity_id
_entity_poly.type
_entity_poly.pdbx_seq_one_letter_code
_entity_poly.pdbx_strand_id
1 'polypeptide(L)'
;MENLLFTVLGVLLGWIPSAYFWVRDKFTSTGAPGITFVVRPHVRPADAKFQCKILVDITNRRSGPVRIAAAYFVFNKGAPLRPDPKWSGEYRTERFLLPFFSLKTGTHELPDVYLRPGETTNIWIAVDPEHANKDIEQAREGKNIGRLYFQMTRWTGSGSSKTRWVYRKL
;
A
#
# COMPACT_ATOMS: atom_id res chain seq x y z
N MET A 1 -2.66 41.64 18.09
CA MET A 1 -1.73 41.12 17.05
C MET A 1 -1.49 39.61 17.15
N GLU A 2 -1.69 38.97 18.30
CA GLU A 2 -1.45 37.53 18.48
C GLU A 2 -2.39 36.62 17.64
N ASN A 3 -3.68 36.97 17.51
CA ASN A 3 -4.65 36.16 16.74
C ASN A 3 -4.34 36.00 15.24
N LEU A 4 -3.73 37.00 14.61
CA LEU A 4 -3.38 36.93 13.19
C LEU A 4 -2.19 35.97 12.96
N LEU A 5 -1.22 35.99 13.86
CA LEU A 5 -0.04 35.12 13.81
C LEU A 5 -0.43 33.64 13.97
N PHE A 6 -1.31 33.32 14.92
CA PHE A 6 -1.82 31.94 15.12
C PHE A 6 -2.68 31.45 13.95
N THR A 7 -3.45 32.34 13.32
CA THR A 7 -4.26 31.98 12.15
C THR A 7 -3.40 31.73 10.92
N VAL A 8 -2.38 32.57 10.69
CA VAL A 8 -1.40 32.37 9.60
C VAL A 8 -0.55 31.12 9.83
N LEU A 9 -0.11 30.86 11.08
CA LEU A 9 0.60 29.61 11.41
C LEU A 9 -0.29 28.38 11.23
N GLY A 10 -1.55 28.44 11.66
CA GLY A 10 -2.52 27.35 11.51
C GLY A 10 -2.81 27.04 10.04
N VAL A 11 -2.91 28.06 9.19
CA VAL A 11 -3.05 27.90 7.73
C VAL A 11 -1.77 27.32 7.15
N LEU A 12 -0.58 27.85 7.47
CA LEU A 12 0.68 27.31 6.94
C LEU A 12 0.91 25.86 7.36
N LEU A 13 0.69 25.52 8.63
CA LEU A 13 0.81 24.15 9.15
C LEU A 13 -0.24 23.22 8.54
N GLY A 14 -1.46 23.71 8.28
CA GLY A 14 -2.52 22.95 7.63
C GLY A 14 -2.20 22.54 6.18
N TRP A 15 -1.33 23.29 5.50
CA TRP A 15 -0.93 23.01 4.12
C TRP A 15 0.26 22.05 4.03
N ILE A 16 1.07 21.92 5.08
CA ILE A 16 2.27 21.05 5.07
C ILE A 16 1.93 19.58 4.77
N PRO A 17 0.89 18.96 5.38
CA PRO A 17 0.51 17.59 5.05
C PRO A 17 0.06 17.46 3.59
N SER A 18 -0.79 18.37 3.11
CA SER A 18 -1.32 18.36 1.75
C SER A 18 -0.23 18.55 0.70
N ALA A 19 0.70 19.50 0.93
CA ALA A 19 1.85 19.73 0.07
C ALA A 19 2.81 18.53 0.07
N TYR A 20 3.09 17.94 1.24
CA TYR A 20 3.90 16.74 1.35
C TYR A 20 3.31 15.57 0.55
N PHE A 21 2.00 15.33 0.67
CA PHE A 21 1.32 14.28 -0.08
C PHE A 21 1.31 14.56 -1.59
N TRP A 22 1.08 15.81 -2.00
CA TRP A 22 1.11 16.21 -3.41
C TRP A 22 2.49 16.02 -4.03
N VAL A 23 3.54 16.47 -3.34
CA VAL A 23 4.94 16.27 -3.76
C VAL A 23 5.25 14.78 -3.87
N ARG A 24 4.88 13.98 -2.86
CA ARG A 24 5.11 12.53 -2.85
C ARG A 24 4.47 11.86 -4.06
N ASP A 25 3.21 12.18 -4.36
CA ASP A 25 2.50 11.57 -5.49
C ASP A 25 3.10 11.99 -6.83
N LYS A 26 3.50 13.27 -6.98
CA LYS A 26 4.14 13.80 -8.19
C LYS A 26 5.47 13.11 -8.54
N PHE A 27 6.23 12.68 -7.54
CA PHE A 27 7.49 11.96 -7.74
C PHE A 27 7.34 10.43 -7.76
N THR A 28 6.10 9.92 -7.80
CA THR A 28 5.86 8.47 -7.87
C THR A 28 6.12 7.94 -9.27
N SER A 29 7.04 6.99 -9.37
CA SER A 29 7.25 6.27 -10.64
C SER A 29 6.21 5.17 -10.83
N THR A 30 5.65 5.08 -12.04
CA THR A 30 4.83 3.94 -12.45
C THR A 30 5.65 2.65 -12.51
N GLY A 31 5.20 1.63 -11.79
CA GLY A 31 5.74 0.28 -11.86
C GLY A 31 6.97 0.03 -10.99
N ALA A 32 7.18 -1.24 -10.66
CA ALA A 32 8.32 -1.75 -9.92
C ALA A 32 8.99 -2.85 -10.76
N PRO A 33 9.92 -2.51 -11.68
CA PRO A 33 10.53 -3.49 -12.57
C PRO A 33 11.16 -4.64 -11.78
N GLY A 34 10.87 -5.87 -12.18
CA GLY A 34 11.33 -7.07 -11.49
C GLY A 34 10.70 -7.30 -10.11
N ILE A 35 9.69 -6.55 -9.71
CA ILE A 35 8.81 -6.90 -8.59
C ILE A 35 7.49 -7.40 -9.18
N THR A 36 7.06 -8.59 -8.80
CA THR A 36 5.80 -9.18 -9.25
C THR A 36 4.76 -9.12 -8.14
N PHE A 37 3.50 -8.93 -8.55
CA PHE A 37 2.36 -8.85 -7.67
C PHE A 37 1.37 -9.93 -8.07
N VAL A 38 1.00 -10.80 -7.13
CA VAL A 38 -0.04 -11.81 -7.33
C VAL A 38 -1.17 -11.50 -6.37
N VAL A 39 -2.31 -11.13 -6.94
CA VAL A 39 -3.53 -10.87 -6.18
C VAL A 39 -4.26 -12.19 -6.00
N ARG A 40 -4.56 -12.56 -4.75
CA ARG A 40 -5.32 -13.76 -4.39
C ARG A 40 -6.51 -13.37 -3.52
N PRO A 41 -7.70 -13.94 -3.75
CA PRO A 41 -8.76 -13.88 -2.75
C PRO A 41 -8.29 -14.63 -1.50
N HIS A 42 -8.60 -14.08 -0.33
CA HIS A 42 -8.38 -14.74 0.94
C HIS A 42 -9.71 -14.87 1.67
N VAL A 43 -10.02 -16.09 2.11
CA VAL A 43 -11.22 -16.34 2.91
C VAL A 43 -10.86 -16.11 4.37
N ARG A 44 -11.62 -15.24 5.03
CA ARG A 44 -11.51 -14.97 6.45
C ARG A 44 -11.64 -16.29 7.26
N PRO A 45 -10.64 -16.67 8.06
CA PRO A 45 -10.81 -17.72 9.06
C PRO A 45 -11.86 -17.30 10.10
N ALA A 46 -12.66 -18.25 10.60
CA ALA A 46 -13.78 -17.96 11.50
C ALA A 46 -13.38 -17.22 12.79
N ASP A 47 -12.12 -17.38 13.22
CA ASP A 47 -11.51 -16.87 14.44
C ASP A 47 -10.54 -15.69 14.22
N ALA A 48 -10.32 -15.26 12.98
CA ALA A 48 -9.35 -14.22 12.69
C ALA A 48 -9.81 -12.82 13.18
N LYS A 49 -8.90 -12.13 13.87
CA LYS A 49 -9.06 -10.74 14.34
C LYS A 49 -8.98 -9.68 13.25
N PHE A 50 -8.51 -10.04 12.05
CA PHE A 50 -8.29 -9.12 10.93
C PHE A 50 -9.33 -9.36 9.83
N GLN A 51 -9.80 -8.27 9.19
CA GLN A 51 -10.91 -8.27 8.23
C GLN A 51 -10.39 -8.04 6.82
N CYS A 52 -9.78 -9.08 6.23
CA CYS A 52 -9.09 -8.94 4.95
C CYS A 52 -9.62 -9.94 3.92
N LYS A 53 -9.81 -9.48 2.68
CA LYS A 53 -10.33 -10.30 1.58
C LYS A 53 -9.37 -10.45 0.41
N ILE A 54 -8.42 -9.54 0.27
CA ILE A 54 -7.43 -9.58 -0.80
C ILE A 54 -6.05 -9.72 -0.18
N LEU A 55 -5.35 -10.75 -0.62
CA LEU A 55 -3.94 -10.99 -0.38
C LEU A 55 -3.15 -10.55 -1.61
N VAL A 56 -2.08 -9.78 -1.41
CA VAL A 56 -1.17 -9.44 -2.50
C VAL A 56 0.21 -9.97 -2.16
N ASP A 57 0.63 -11.00 -2.88
CA ASP A 57 2.01 -11.48 -2.78
C ASP A 57 2.92 -10.58 -3.58
N ILE A 58 4.05 -10.23 -2.99
CA ILE A 58 5.05 -9.35 -3.56
C ILE A 58 6.36 -10.13 -3.61
N THR A 59 6.79 -10.49 -4.81
CA THR A 59 8.02 -11.27 -5.02
C THR A 59 9.08 -10.41 -5.67
N ASN A 60 10.31 -10.49 -5.16
CA ASN A 60 11.47 -9.89 -5.80
C ASN A 60 12.03 -10.84 -6.89
N ARG A 61 11.76 -10.54 -8.17
CA ARG A 61 12.33 -11.25 -9.34
C ARG A 61 13.63 -10.61 -9.86
N ARG A 62 14.17 -9.61 -9.15
CA ARG A 62 15.44 -8.99 -9.52
C ARG A 62 16.60 -9.85 -9.04
N SER A 63 17.77 -9.66 -9.64
CA SER A 63 19.03 -10.28 -9.21
C SER A 63 19.61 -9.69 -7.92
N GLY A 64 19.12 -8.52 -7.48
CA GLY A 64 19.58 -7.84 -6.27
C GLY A 64 18.47 -7.67 -5.24
N PRO A 65 18.82 -7.50 -3.96
CA PRO A 65 17.85 -7.31 -2.90
C PRO A 65 17.15 -5.94 -3.01
N VAL A 66 15.95 -5.87 -2.43
CA VAL A 66 15.18 -4.64 -2.31
C VAL A 66 14.62 -4.50 -0.90
N ARG A 67 14.52 -3.27 -0.42
CA ARG A 67 13.70 -2.93 0.75
C ARG A 67 12.42 -2.28 0.27
N ILE A 68 11.30 -2.73 0.81
CA ILE A 68 9.97 -2.18 0.57
C ILE A 68 9.47 -1.60 1.89
N ALA A 69 9.07 -0.33 1.92
CA ALA A 69 8.63 0.35 3.14
C ALA A 69 7.40 1.25 2.91
N ALA A 70 6.73 1.62 4.00
CA ALA A 70 5.65 2.62 4.04
C ALA A 70 4.47 2.35 3.08
N ALA A 71 4.10 1.08 2.88
CA ALA A 71 3.08 0.76 1.88
C ALA A 71 1.69 1.32 2.23
N TYR A 72 0.96 1.77 1.20
CA TYR A 72 -0.45 2.10 1.31
C TYR A 72 -1.22 1.77 0.05
N PHE A 73 -2.53 1.60 0.18
CA PHE A 73 -3.43 1.27 -0.91
C PHE A 73 -4.50 2.34 -1.12
N VAL A 74 -4.91 2.54 -2.36
CA VAL A 74 -6.00 3.44 -2.76
C VAL A 74 -6.94 2.67 -3.68
N PHE A 75 -8.20 2.54 -3.28
CA PHE A 75 -9.23 1.90 -4.11
C PHE A 75 -9.52 2.72 -5.36
N ASN A 76 -9.86 2.07 -6.47
CA ASN A 76 -10.28 2.82 -7.64
C ASN A 76 -11.71 3.36 -7.47
N LYS A 77 -11.93 4.63 -7.77
CA LYS A 77 -13.25 5.29 -7.60
C LYS A 77 -14.35 4.72 -8.50
N GLY A 78 -13.98 4.12 -9.63
CA GLY A 78 -14.91 3.46 -10.54
C GLY A 78 -15.01 1.95 -10.35
N ALA A 79 -14.39 1.38 -9.31
CA ALA A 79 -14.49 -0.04 -9.01
C ALA A 79 -15.73 -0.32 -8.15
N PRO A 80 -16.41 -1.47 -8.34
CA PRO A 80 -17.49 -1.87 -7.46
C PRO A 80 -17.01 -2.26 -6.06
N LEU A 81 -15.71 -2.54 -5.89
CA LEU A 81 -15.14 -2.95 -4.60
C LEU A 81 -15.08 -1.79 -3.61
N ARG A 82 -15.78 -1.94 -2.49
CA ARG A 82 -15.80 -0.99 -1.38
C ARG A 82 -14.77 -1.37 -0.30
N PRO A 83 -14.08 -0.41 0.31
CA PRO A 83 -13.22 -0.69 1.47
C PRO A 83 -14.05 -1.16 2.67
N ASP A 84 -13.46 -1.97 3.55
CA ASP A 84 -14.14 -2.32 4.80
C ASP A 84 -14.34 -1.06 5.67
N PRO A 85 -15.59 -0.72 6.06
CA PRO A 85 -15.88 0.45 6.88
C PRO A 85 -15.10 0.50 8.20
N LYS A 86 -14.74 -0.65 8.79
CA LYS A 86 -13.99 -0.70 10.04
C LYS A 86 -12.52 -0.34 9.87
N TRP A 87 -11.99 -0.48 8.66
CA TRP A 87 -10.65 -0.03 8.28
C TRP A 87 -10.69 1.39 7.69
N SER A 88 -11.88 1.94 7.47
CA SER A 88 -12.11 3.25 6.85
C SER A 88 -11.91 4.45 7.79
N GLY A 89 -11.31 4.28 8.98
CA GLY A 89 -11.02 5.39 9.90
C GLY A 89 -10.22 6.54 9.27
N GLU A 90 -9.51 6.29 8.17
CA GLU A 90 -8.83 7.28 7.31
C GLU A 90 -9.56 7.54 5.97
N TYR A 91 -10.89 7.43 5.89
CA TYR A 91 -11.65 7.64 4.64
C TYR A 91 -11.37 8.99 3.97
N ARG A 92 -11.01 10.02 4.75
CA ARG A 92 -10.74 11.38 4.27
C ARG A 92 -9.58 11.44 3.28
N THR A 93 -8.61 10.55 3.38
CA THR A 93 -7.44 10.53 2.49
C THR A 93 -7.56 9.47 1.40
N GLU A 94 -8.56 8.58 1.48
CA GLU A 94 -8.74 7.38 0.64
C GLU A 94 -7.48 6.47 0.60
N ARG A 95 -6.60 6.58 1.60
CA ARG A 95 -5.33 5.84 1.69
C ARG A 95 -5.37 4.88 2.88
N PHE A 96 -5.04 3.63 2.62
CA PHE A 96 -5.04 2.57 3.63
C PHE A 96 -3.61 2.14 3.86
N LEU A 97 -3.06 2.40 5.04
CA LEU A 97 -1.71 1.93 5.41
C LEU A 97 -1.70 0.41 5.45
N LEU A 98 -0.69 -0.19 4.82
CA LEU A 98 -0.57 -1.64 4.70
C LEU A 98 0.73 -2.13 5.36
N PRO A 99 0.63 -2.88 6.47
CA PRO A 99 1.77 -3.57 7.05
C PRO A 99 2.11 -4.85 6.28
N PHE A 100 3.37 -5.27 6.36
CA PHE A 100 3.87 -6.52 5.79
C PHE A 100 3.79 -7.67 6.79
N PHE A 101 3.69 -8.89 6.27
CA PHE A 101 3.64 -10.10 7.07
C PHE A 101 4.94 -10.38 7.83
N SER A 102 4.83 -10.62 9.13
CA SER A 102 5.90 -11.07 10.01
C SER A 102 5.83 -12.59 10.19
N LEU A 103 6.86 -13.30 9.75
CA LEU A 103 6.97 -14.74 9.99
C LEU A 103 7.10 -15.08 11.48
N LYS A 104 7.65 -14.16 12.28
CA LYS A 104 7.91 -14.38 13.71
C LYS A 104 6.62 -14.41 14.52
N THR A 105 5.69 -13.52 14.20
CA THR A 105 4.45 -13.32 14.96
C THR A 105 3.23 -13.87 14.23
N GLY A 106 3.35 -14.18 12.94
CA GLY A 106 2.26 -14.68 12.12
C GLY A 106 1.21 -13.60 11.78
N THR A 107 1.56 -12.32 11.88
CA THR A 107 0.66 -11.17 11.69
C THR A 107 1.24 -10.13 10.73
N HIS A 108 0.39 -9.28 10.15
CA HIS A 108 0.83 -8.13 9.37
C HIS A 108 1.08 -6.93 10.27
N GLU A 109 2.33 -6.75 10.68
CA GLU A 109 2.72 -5.68 11.60
C GLU A 109 4.02 -4.97 11.20
N LEU A 110 4.73 -5.45 10.17
CA LEU A 110 6.00 -4.86 9.78
C LEU A 110 5.79 -3.58 8.96
N PRO A 111 6.46 -2.47 9.30
CA PRO A 111 6.40 -1.23 8.51
C PRO A 111 7.20 -1.32 7.21
N ASP A 112 8.16 -2.25 7.15
CA ASP A 112 9.01 -2.51 6.00
C ASP A 112 9.47 -3.98 5.95
N VAL A 113 9.91 -4.40 4.78
CA VAL A 113 10.48 -5.73 4.54
C VAL A 113 11.71 -5.62 3.65
N TYR A 114 12.66 -6.51 3.88
CA TYR A 114 13.80 -6.73 3.00
C TYR A 114 13.60 -8.04 2.24
N LEU A 115 13.65 -7.99 0.90
CA LEU A 115 13.45 -9.13 0.02
C LEU A 115 14.71 -9.40 -0.78
N ARG A 116 15.34 -10.55 -0.55
CA ARG A 116 16.40 -11.10 -1.41
C ARG A 116 15.81 -11.57 -2.76
N PRO A 117 16.64 -11.81 -3.78
CA PRO A 117 16.19 -12.42 -5.03
C PRO A 117 15.39 -13.70 -4.79
N GLY A 118 14.20 -13.79 -5.39
CA GLY A 118 13.29 -14.91 -5.26
C GLY A 118 12.37 -14.88 -4.03
N GLU A 119 12.66 -14.07 -3.01
CA GLU A 119 11.85 -14.00 -1.80
C GLU A 119 10.51 -13.30 -2.05
N THR A 120 9.51 -13.73 -1.27
CA THR A 120 8.14 -13.24 -1.34
C THR A 120 7.67 -12.81 0.05
N THR A 121 7.00 -11.67 0.12
CA THR A 121 6.17 -11.28 1.27
C THR A 121 4.73 -11.11 0.80
N ASN A 122 3.83 -10.76 1.72
CA ASN A 122 2.47 -10.37 1.35
C ASN A 122 1.94 -9.25 2.24
N ILE A 123 0.89 -8.62 1.73
CA ILE A 123 0.09 -7.58 2.39
C ILE A 123 -1.39 -7.94 2.25
N TRP A 124 -2.19 -7.42 3.17
CA TRP A 124 -3.63 -7.60 3.19
C TRP A 124 -4.36 -6.31 2.84
N ILE A 125 -5.37 -6.40 1.98
CA ILE A 125 -6.25 -5.28 1.66
C ILE A 125 -7.65 -5.60 2.21
N ALA A 126 -8.14 -4.71 3.07
CA ALA A 126 -9.46 -4.81 3.68
C ALA A 126 -10.54 -4.34 2.69
N VAL A 127 -11.47 -5.24 2.37
CA VAL A 127 -12.61 -5.01 1.46
C VAL A 127 -13.87 -5.33 2.24
N ASP A 128 -14.94 -4.60 1.95
CA ASP A 128 -16.25 -4.79 2.56
C ASP A 128 -16.66 -6.29 2.55
N PRO A 129 -17.02 -6.87 3.73
CA PRO A 129 -17.45 -8.26 3.87
C PRO A 129 -18.64 -8.66 3.00
N GLU A 130 -19.43 -7.72 2.47
CA GLU A 130 -20.55 -8.00 1.57
C GLU A 130 -20.12 -8.43 0.16
N HIS A 131 -18.91 -8.07 -0.30
CA HIS A 131 -18.45 -8.45 -1.65
C HIS A 131 -18.18 -9.96 -1.80
N ALA A 132 -18.69 -10.58 -2.85
CA ALA A 132 -18.36 -11.98 -3.14
C ALA A 132 -16.92 -12.10 -3.68
N ASN A 133 -16.30 -13.27 -3.53
CA ASN A 133 -14.98 -13.53 -4.14
C ASN A 133 -15.00 -13.34 -5.66
N LYS A 134 -16.14 -13.60 -6.31
CA LYS A 134 -16.33 -13.37 -7.75
C LYS A 134 -16.18 -11.88 -8.12
N ASP A 135 -16.63 -10.97 -7.27
CA ASP A 135 -16.50 -9.52 -7.51
C ASP A 135 -15.02 -9.09 -7.49
N ILE A 136 -14.23 -9.71 -6.61
CA ILE A 136 -12.79 -9.49 -6.49
C ILE A 136 -12.07 -10.02 -7.74
N GLU A 137 -12.40 -11.22 -8.20
CA GLU A 137 -11.82 -11.80 -9.42
C GLU A 137 -12.14 -10.95 -10.65
N GLN A 138 -13.40 -10.51 -10.79
CA GLN A 138 -13.80 -9.61 -11.89
C GLN A 138 -13.05 -8.28 -11.85
N ALA A 139 -12.87 -7.69 -10.66
CA ALA A 139 -12.08 -6.48 -10.50
C ALA A 139 -10.60 -6.70 -10.85
N ARG A 140 -10.02 -7.86 -10.49
CA ARG A 140 -8.64 -8.24 -10.83
C ARG A 140 -8.45 -8.38 -12.34
N GLU A 141 -9.35 -9.10 -13.01
CA GLU A 141 -9.32 -9.29 -14.47
C GLU A 141 -9.46 -7.96 -15.21
N GLY A 142 -10.35 -7.09 -14.72
CA GLY A 142 -10.50 -5.72 -15.21
C GLY A 142 -9.37 -4.76 -14.82
N LYS A 143 -8.37 -5.19 -14.03
CA LYS A 143 -7.29 -4.34 -13.47
C LYS A 143 -7.85 -3.10 -12.76
N ASN A 144 -8.94 -3.32 -12.03
CA ASN A 144 -9.82 -2.32 -11.46
C ASN A 144 -9.99 -2.53 -9.95
N ILE A 145 -8.95 -2.98 -9.24
CA ILE A 145 -9.00 -3.05 -7.77
C ILE A 145 -8.55 -1.71 -7.20
N GLY A 146 -7.38 -1.22 -7.62
CA GLY A 146 -6.83 0.02 -7.12
C GLY A 146 -5.34 0.18 -7.36
N ARG A 147 -4.68 0.96 -6.50
CA ARG A 147 -3.25 1.26 -6.60
C ARG A 147 -2.57 0.99 -5.28
N LEU A 148 -1.58 0.11 -5.32
CA LEU A 148 -0.65 -0.14 -4.24
C LEU A 148 0.57 0.76 -4.40
N TYR A 149 0.89 1.53 -3.38
CA TYR A 149 2.03 2.44 -3.30
C TYR A 149 3.01 1.95 -2.24
N PHE A 150 4.31 2.13 -2.47
CA PHE A 150 5.34 1.83 -1.48
C PHE A 150 6.67 2.52 -1.81
N GLN A 151 7.52 2.66 -0.80
CA GLN A 151 8.90 3.06 -0.94
C GLN A 151 9.71 1.85 -1.37
N MET A 152 10.43 1.97 -2.49
CA MET A 152 11.35 0.93 -2.91
C MET A 152 12.78 1.45 -2.85
N THR A 153 13.61 0.80 -2.06
CA THR A 153 15.06 1.03 -2.01
C THR A 153 15.78 -0.15 -2.66
N ARG A 154 16.64 0.17 -3.63
CA ARG A 154 17.51 -0.76 -4.34
C ARG A 154 18.97 -0.41 -4.05
N TRP A 155 19.84 -1.39 -3.97
CA TRP A 155 21.29 -1.18 -3.98
C TRP A 155 21.87 -1.40 -5.37
N THR A 156 22.80 -0.55 -5.80
CA THR A 156 23.54 -0.70 -7.06
C THR A 156 24.83 -1.48 -6.83
N GLY A 157 25.43 -2.02 -7.89
CA GLY A 157 26.73 -2.71 -7.81
C GLY A 157 27.87 -1.83 -7.29
N SER A 158 27.70 -0.50 -7.30
CA SER A 158 28.60 0.48 -6.70
C SER A 158 28.40 0.71 -5.19
N GLY A 159 27.51 -0.06 -4.53
CA GLY A 159 27.19 0.09 -3.10
C GLY A 159 26.21 1.23 -2.76
N SER A 160 25.87 2.09 -3.72
CA SER A 160 24.91 3.19 -3.52
C SER A 160 23.47 2.69 -3.47
N SER A 161 22.63 3.28 -2.62
CA SER A 161 21.20 2.99 -2.61
C SER A 161 20.42 4.01 -3.43
N LYS A 162 19.37 3.55 -4.12
CA LYS A 162 18.40 4.39 -4.83
C LYS A 162 17.02 4.11 -4.27
N THR A 163 16.42 5.14 -3.69
CA THR A 163 15.12 5.07 -3.04
C THR A 163 14.12 5.92 -3.82
N ARG A 164 12.94 5.37 -4.07
CA ARG A 164 11.87 6.11 -4.76
C ARG A 164 10.49 5.61 -4.34
N TRP A 165 9.50 6.49 -4.46
CA TRP A 165 8.10 6.08 -4.40
C TRP A 165 7.70 5.40 -5.69
N VAL A 166 7.04 4.26 -5.59
CA VAL A 166 6.49 3.54 -6.74
C VAL A 166 5.05 3.14 -6.49
N TYR A 167 4.30 2.95 -7.57
CA TYR A 167 2.98 2.36 -7.48
C TYR A 167 2.73 1.26 -8.51
N ARG A 168 1.85 0.33 -8.15
CA ARG A 168 1.34 -0.73 -9.01
C ARG A 168 -0.18 -0.68 -9.04
N LYS A 169 -0.76 -0.71 -10.25
CA LYS A 169 -2.19 -0.96 -10.44
C LYS A 169 -2.46 -2.45 -10.20
N LEU A 170 -3.43 -2.74 -9.35
CA LEU A 170 -3.91 -4.09 -9.02
C LEU A 170 -5.30 -4.30 -9.62
#